data_AF-A0A7G8BJ64-F1
#
_entry.id   AF-A0A7G8BJ64-F1
#
_cell.length_a   1.000
_cell.length_b   1.000
_cell.length_c   1.000
_cell.angle_alpha   90.00
_cell.angle_beta   90.00
_cell.angle_gamma   90.00
#
_symmetry.space_group_name_H-M   'P 1'
#
loop_
_entity.id
_entity.type
_entity.pdbx_description
1 polymer ?
#
loop_
_entity_poly.entity_id
_entity_poly.type
_entity_poly.pdbx_seq_one_letter_code
_entity_poly.pdbx_strand_id
1 'polypeptide(L)'
;MRKFALAFLVATLAIPALADKKLQGTTTLKDSQPTANPPEKKKHQTYDLTFNTSDKTYTCRTDPDKSMNAIDFVIGSSVKYEIDGKKAKIKTPEGKQVECKIVRVEALPATPTSQQ
;
A
#
# COMPACT_ATOMS: atom_id res chain seq x y z
N MET A 1 -56.79 -5.85 -36.13
CA MET A 1 -55.32 -5.97 -36.06
C MET A 1 -54.80 -4.97 -35.02
N ARG A 2 -54.54 -5.45 -33.80
CA ARG A 2 -54.16 -4.60 -32.64
C ARG A 2 -52.65 -4.33 -32.67
N LYS A 3 -52.31 -3.05 -32.80
CA LYS A 3 -50.95 -2.51 -32.69
C LYS A 3 -50.55 -2.55 -31.21
N PHE A 4 -49.53 -3.33 -30.85
CA PHE A 4 -48.86 -3.21 -29.57
C PHE A 4 -47.40 -2.82 -29.84
N ALA A 5 -47.14 -1.52 -29.84
CA ALA A 5 -45.78 -0.99 -29.78
C ALA A 5 -45.35 -1.05 -28.31
N LEU A 6 -44.55 -2.05 -27.95
CA LEU A 6 -43.98 -2.17 -26.62
C LEU A 6 -42.65 -1.40 -26.61
N ALA A 7 -42.70 -0.16 -26.14
CA ALA A 7 -41.51 0.66 -25.92
C ALA A 7 -40.76 0.14 -24.67
N PHE A 8 -39.68 -0.62 -24.89
CA PHE A 8 -38.75 -1.01 -23.83
C PHE A 8 -37.78 0.16 -23.57
N LEU A 9 -38.09 0.98 -22.56
CA LEU A 9 -37.18 1.99 -22.02
C LEU A 9 -36.20 1.29 -21.06
N VAL A 10 -35.06 0.84 -21.59
CA VAL A 10 -33.96 0.29 -20.78
C VAL A 10 -33.23 1.46 -20.11
N ALA A 11 -33.65 1.83 -18.91
CA ALA A 11 -32.88 2.70 -18.04
C ALA A 11 -31.68 1.90 -17.50
N THR A 12 -30.55 1.95 -18.20
CA THR A 12 -29.27 1.47 -17.67
C THR A 12 -28.87 2.36 -16.50
N LEU A 13 -29.13 1.90 -15.28
CA LEU A 13 -28.51 2.42 -14.07
C LEU A 13 -26.99 2.24 -14.22
N ALA A 14 -26.28 3.33 -14.55
CA ALA A 14 -24.84 3.38 -14.48
C ALA A 14 -24.45 3.29 -12.99
N ILE A 15 -24.18 2.07 -12.52
CA ILE A 15 -23.58 1.86 -11.21
C ILE A 15 -22.18 2.48 -11.28
N PRO A 16 -21.83 3.49 -10.45
CA PRO A 16 -20.46 3.92 -10.35
C PRO A 16 -19.67 2.75 -9.77
N ALA A 17 -18.93 2.05 -10.62
CA ALA A 17 -17.91 1.13 -10.18
C ALA A 17 -16.83 1.95 -9.48
N LEU A 18 -16.94 2.12 -8.16
CA LEU A 18 -15.82 2.45 -7.31
C LEU A 18 -14.89 1.24 -7.33
N ALA A 19 -14.14 1.09 -8.42
CA ALA A 19 -12.99 0.22 -8.44
C ALA A 19 -12.02 0.79 -7.40
N ASP A 20 -11.83 0.06 -6.29
CA ASP A 20 -10.72 0.27 -5.36
C ASP A 20 -9.42 0.20 -6.19
N LYS A 21 -8.96 1.37 -6.65
CA LYS A 21 -7.77 1.45 -7.50
C LYS A 21 -6.59 1.11 -6.61
N LYS A 22 -5.93 -0.02 -6.88
CA LYS A 22 -4.64 -0.36 -6.26
C LYS A 22 -3.71 0.84 -6.38
N LEU A 23 -3.30 1.37 -5.24
CA LEU A 23 -2.41 2.53 -5.17
C LEU A 23 -0.99 2.04 -5.34
N GLN A 24 -0.33 2.42 -6.42
CA GLN A 24 1.01 1.94 -6.75
C GLN A 24 1.92 3.08 -7.21
N GLY A 25 3.22 2.93 -7.00
CA GLY A 25 4.20 3.91 -7.41
C GLY A 25 5.62 3.55 -7.02
N THR A 26 6.52 4.50 -7.18
CA THR A 26 7.91 4.41 -6.72
C THR A 26 8.14 5.49 -5.68
N THR A 27 8.86 5.15 -4.62
CA THR A 27 9.22 6.07 -3.54
C THR A 27 10.58 5.69 -2.96
N THR A 28 10.99 6.38 -1.91
CA THR A 28 12.18 6.04 -1.12
C THR A 28 11.74 5.35 0.18
N LEU A 29 12.41 4.26 0.53
CA LEU A 29 12.22 3.62 1.82
C LEU A 29 12.75 4.53 2.93
N LYS A 30 11.88 4.97 3.83
CA LYS A 30 12.20 5.93 4.90
C LYS A 30 12.80 5.25 6.12
N ASP A 31 12.33 4.04 6.42
CA ASP A 31 12.73 3.32 7.61
C ASP A 31 12.50 1.81 7.43
N SER A 32 13.32 1.01 8.10
CA SER A 32 13.24 -0.45 8.15
C SER A 32 13.76 -0.89 9.52
N GLN A 33 12.82 -1.19 10.43
CA GLN A 33 13.16 -1.54 11.81
C GLN A 33 12.49 -2.84 12.22
N PRO A 34 13.11 -3.64 13.12
CA PRO A 34 12.42 -4.73 13.78
C PRO A 34 11.15 -4.22 14.45
N THR A 35 10.07 -4.98 14.35
CA THR A 35 8.83 -4.58 15.04
C THR A 35 9.03 -4.64 16.55
N ALA A 36 8.57 -3.61 17.27
CA ALA A 36 8.74 -3.49 18.72
C ALA A 36 7.96 -4.57 19.50
N ASN A 37 6.84 -5.03 18.95
CA ASN A 37 5.99 -6.05 19.55
C ASN A 37 5.87 -7.24 18.59
N PRO A 38 6.90 -8.09 18.50
CA PRO A 38 6.84 -9.26 17.63
C PRO A 38 5.79 -10.25 18.18
N PRO A 39 4.97 -10.86 17.31
CA PRO A 39 4.08 -11.93 17.73
C PRO A 39 4.85 -13.07 18.40
N GLU A 40 4.34 -13.56 19.53
CA GLU A 40 4.97 -14.65 20.28
C GLU A 40 5.13 -15.91 19.40
N LYS A 41 6.23 -16.64 19.59
CA LYS A 41 6.50 -17.97 18.98
C LYS A 41 6.71 -17.97 17.45
N LYS A 42 7.26 -16.91 16.85
CA LYS A 42 7.56 -16.88 15.40
C LYS A 42 9.03 -17.17 15.10
N LYS A 43 9.27 -17.88 13.98
CA LYS A 43 10.61 -18.30 13.54
C LYS A 43 11.41 -17.18 12.86
N HIS A 44 10.73 -16.15 12.37
CA HIS A 44 11.33 -15.07 11.62
C HIS A 44 11.09 -13.73 12.30
N GLN A 45 12.12 -12.88 12.29
CA GLN A 45 12.01 -11.51 12.73
C GLN A 45 11.01 -10.77 11.83
N THR A 46 10.06 -10.09 12.46
CA THR A 46 9.13 -9.21 11.76
C THR A 46 9.70 -7.79 11.75
N TYR A 47 9.57 -7.13 10.63
CA TYR A 47 10.00 -5.75 10.38
C TYR A 47 8.81 -4.84 10.07
N ASP A 48 8.89 -3.61 10.56
CA ASP A 48 8.06 -2.48 10.19
C ASP A 48 8.83 -1.61 9.18
N LEU A 49 8.28 -1.48 7.97
CA LEU A 49 8.82 -0.70 6.85
C LEU A 49 8.02 0.57 6.67
N THR A 50 8.68 1.72 6.61
CA THR A 50 8.00 3.02 6.42
C THR A 50 8.37 3.62 5.07
N PHE A 51 7.37 4.11 4.34
CA PHE A 51 7.54 4.76 3.04
C PHE A 51 6.46 5.83 2.81
N ASN A 52 6.77 6.80 1.97
CA ASN A 52 5.85 7.90 1.66
C ASN A 52 5.17 7.68 0.30
N THR A 53 3.89 8.00 0.20
CA THR A 53 3.19 8.23 -1.07
C THR A 53 3.12 9.74 -1.34
N SER A 54 2.30 10.17 -2.29
CA SER A 54 2.09 11.60 -2.59
C SER A 54 1.49 12.39 -1.43
N ASP A 55 0.69 11.75 -0.58
CA ASP A 55 -0.17 12.43 0.41
C ASP A 55 -0.05 11.85 1.84
N LYS A 56 0.53 10.65 1.98
CA LYS A 56 0.55 9.91 3.24
C LYS A 56 1.89 9.22 3.49
N THR A 57 2.17 8.99 4.75
CA THR A 57 3.23 8.08 5.23
C THR A 57 2.58 6.76 5.62
N TYR A 58 3.09 5.66 5.10
CA TYR A 58 2.63 4.32 5.42
C TYR A 58 3.70 3.57 6.18
N THR A 59 3.31 2.93 7.28
CA THR A 59 4.11 1.89 7.92
C THR A 59 3.42 0.55 7.67
N CYS A 60 4.15 -0.39 7.07
CA CYS A 60 3.68 -1.74 6.85
C CYS A 60 4.52 -2.75 7.61
N ARG A 61 3.87 -3.76 8.19
CA ARG A 61 4.47 -4.85 8.95
C ARG A 61 4.58 -6.09 8.10
N THR A 62 5.78 -6.64 7.98
CA THR A 62 6.04 -7.88 7.24
C THR A 62 5.32 -9.08 7.85
N ASP A 63 5.10 -10.11 7.04
CA ASP A 63 4.45 -11.35 7.49
C ASP A 63 5.38 -12.13 8.43
N PRO A 64 4.96 -12.44 9.67
CA PRO A 64 5.80 -13.19 10.62
C PRO A 64 6.12 -14.62 10.18
N ASP A 65 5.37 -15.17 9.22
CA ASP A 65 5.58 -16.51 8.67
C ASP A 65 6.48 -16.51 7.43
N LYS A 66 6.87 -15.32 6.93
CA LYS A 66 7.79 -15.17 5.80
C LYS A 66 9.09 -14.50 6.25
N SER A 67 10.24 -15.03 5.83
CA SER A 67 11.52 -14.40 6.08
C SER A 67 11.69 -13.15 5.21
N MET A 68 12.10 -12.04 5.81
CA MET A 68 12.65 -10.88 5.10
C MET A 68 14.13 -10.75 5.42
N ASN A 69 14.96 -10.50 4.41
CA ASN A 69 16.35 -10.14 4.62
C ASN A 69 16.48 -8.61 4.72
N ALA A 70 16.81 -8.08 5.90
CA ALA A 70 16.81 -6.63 6.13
C ALA A 70 17.82 -5.88 5.25
N ILE A 71 18.95 -6.50 4.89
CA ILE A 71 19.98 -5.86 4.05
C ILE A 71 19.51 -5.63 2.62
N ASP A 72 18.48 -6.35 2.16
CA ASP A 72 17.89 -6.13 0.84
C ASP A 72 17.03 -4.85 0.83
N PHE A 73 16.56 -4.37 1.99
CA PHE A 73 15.67 -3.21 2.14
C PHE A 73 16.39 -2.06 2.83
N VAL A 74 17.32 -1.44 2.10
CA VAL A 74 18.16 -0.35 2.61
C VAL A 74 17.39 0.97 2.66
N ILE A 75 17.51 1.67 3.79
CA ILE A 75 16.94 3.00 3.99
C ILE A 75 17.56 3.99 3.00
N GLY A 76 16.73 4.84 2.37
CA GLY A 76 17.18 5.77 1.34
C GLY A 76 17.15 5.19 -0.08
N SER A 77 16.97 3.88 -0.24
CA SER A 77 16.85 3.25 -1.56
C SER A 77 15.48 3.46 -2.18
N SER A 78 15.45 3.50 -3.51
CA SER A 78 14.21 3.56 -4.27
C SER A 78 13.49 2.21 -4.20
N VAL A 79 12.20 2.21 -3.89
CA VAL A 79 11.35 1.01 -3.83
C VAL A 79 10.04 1.25 -4.58
N LYS A 80 9.56 0.22 -5.27
CA LYS A 80 8.21 0.18 -5.84
C LYS A 80 7.24 -0.32 -4.78
N TYR A 81 6.11 0.37 -4.62
CA TYR A 81 5.05 -0.03 -3.72
C TYR A 81 3.76 -0.32 -4.48
N GLU A 82 3.00 -1.29 -4.00
CA GLU A 82 1.62 -1.56 -4.38
C GLU A 82 0.81 -1.70 -3.09
N ILE A 83 -0.24 -0.90 -2.91
CA ILE A 83 -1.17 -0.94 -1.78
C ILE A 83 -2.53 -1.39 -2.29
N ASP A 84 -3.04 -2.43 -1.65
CA ASP A 84 -4.33 -3.06 -1.92
C ASP A 84 -5.09 -3.19 -0.59
N GLY A 85 -5.86 -2.15 -0.26
CA GLY A 85 -6.53 -1.99 1.03
C GLY A 85 -5.54 -1.98 2.21
N LYS A 86 -5.57 -3.06 3.01
CA LYS A 86 -4.68 -3.22 4.18
C LYS A 86 -3.40 -3.99 3.87
N LYS A 87 -3.19 -4.42 2.63
CA LYS A 87 -1.98 -5.13 2.20
C LYS A 87 -1.12 -4.19 1.38
N ALA A 88 0.19 -4.32 1.53
CA ALA A 88 1.18 -3.66 0.72
C ALA A 88 2.23 -4.65 0.24
N LYS A 89 2.78 -4.37 -0.93
CA LYS A 89 3.92 -5.08 -1.49
C LYS A 89 5.00 -4.06 -1.79
N ILE A 90 6.20 -4.31 -1.29
CA ILE A 90 7.37 -3.46 -1.51
C ILE A 90 8.39 -4.26 -2.31
N LYS A 91 8.88 -3.68 -3.40
CA LYS A 91 9.84 -4.29 -4.31
C LYS A 91 11.04 -3.38 -4.53
N THR A 92 12.24 -3.92 -4.37
CA THR A 92 13.50 -3.21 -4.58
C THR A 92 13.89 -3.22 -6.08
N PRO A 93 14.84 -2.38 -6.51
CA PRO A 93 15.31 -2.35 -7.91
C PRO A 93 15.96 -3.67 -8.33
N GLU A 94 16.60 -4.37 -7.39
CA GLU A 94 17.23 -5.68 -7.57
C GLU A 94 16.20 -6.82 -7.65
N GLY A 95 14.91 -6.49 -7.54
CA GLY A 95 13.80 -7.43 -7.68
C GLY A 95 13.42 -8.15 -6.39
N LYS A 96 14.05 -7.83 -5.25
CA LYS A 96 13.67 -8.36 -3.94
C LYS A 96 12.29 -7.83 -3.57
N GLN A 97 11.44 -8.67 -2.99
CA GLN A 97 10.05 -8.33 -2.72
C GLN A 97 9.65 -8.80 -1.34
N VAL A 98 8.85 -8.00 -0.65
CA VAL A 98 8.19 -8.38 0.58
C VAL A 98 6.73 -7.95 0.57
N GLU A 99 5.87 -8.82 1.09
CA GLU A 99 4.47 -8.53 1.35
C GLU A 99 4.31 -8.17 2.83
N CYS A 100 3.57 -7.10 3.09
CA CYS A 100 3.36 -6.58 4.42
C CYS A 100 1.91 -6.10 4.59
N LYS A 101 1.47 -6.00 5.84
CA LYS A 101 0.17 -5.45 6.23
C LYS A 101 0.35 -4.00 6.65
N ILE A 102 -0.46 -3.09 6.14
CA ILE A 102 -0.49 -1.71 6.62
C ILE A 102 -0.92 -1.70 8.09
N VAL A 103 -0.08 -1.15 8.97
CA VAL A 103 -0.33 -1.04 10.41
C VAL A 103 -0.50 0.41 10.87
N ARG A 104 0.05 1.38 10.12
CA ARG A 104 -0.12 2.81 10.39
C ARG A 104 -0.18 3.58 9.09
N VAL A 105 -1.05 4.59 9.05
CA VAL A 105 -1.16 5.56 7.95
C VAL A 105 -1.25 6.94 8.57
N GLU A 106 -0.41 7.85 8.11
CA GLU A 106 -0.36 9.23 8.59
C GLU A 106 -0.44 10.17 7.41
N ALA A 107 -1.06 11.34 7.59
CA ALA A 107 -0.95 12.40 6.60
C ALA A 107 0.49 12.90 6.54
N LEU A 108 1.01 13.17 5.34
CA LEU A 108 2.28 13.87 5.23
C LEU A 108 2.13 15.25 5.89
N PRO A 109 3.07 15.67 6.75
CA PRO A 109 3.03 17.02 7.29
C PRO A 109 3.11 18.00 6.11
N ALA A 110 2.19 18.96 6.06
CA ALA A 110 2.32 20.09 5.14
C ALA A 110 3.67 20.75 5.45
N THR A 111 4.54 20.84 4.45
CA THR A 111 5.79 21.58 4.58
C THR A 111 5.43 22.99 5.07
N PRO A 112 5.90 23.44 6.24
CA PRO A 112 5.67 24.83 6.62
C PRO A 112 6.39 25.69 5.59
N THR A 113 5.63 26.44 4.78
CA THR A 113 6.16 27.51 3.94
C THR A 113 6.79 28.52 4.89
N SER A 114 8.10 28.45 5.06
CA SER A 114 8.87 29.51 5.72
C SER A 114 8.75 30.75 4.84
N GLN A 115 7.78 31.62 5.13
CA GLN A 115 7.84 33.00 4.69
C GLN A 115 8.94 33.66 5.50
N GLN A 116 10.08 33.90 4.86
CA GLN A 116 11.08 34.85 5.32
C GLN A 116 11.58 35.64 4.12
#